data_AF-Q58P20-F1
#
_entry.id   AF-Q58P20-F1
#
_cell.length_a   1.000
_cell.length_b   1.000
_cell.length_c   1.000
_cell.angle_alpha   90.00
_cell.angle_beta   90.00
_cell.angle_gamma   90.00
#
_symmetry.space_group_name_H-M   'P 1'
#
loop_
_entity.id
_entity.type
_entity.pdbx_description
1 polymer ?
#
loop_
_entity_poly.entity_id
_entity_poly.type
_entity_poly.pdbx_seq_one_letter_code
_entity_poly.pdbx_strand_id
1 'polypeptide(L)'
;CAKMDAYSGLWQSFSCEARLPYVCKKLLNNTVELTDVWTYSDTRCDAADWLPNDGFCYLLVNESDSWDKAHMKCKTFSSDLISIHSLADVEVIVTKLHKGDAKEETWT
;
A
#
# COMPACT_ATOMS: atom_id res chain seq x y z
N CYS A 1 -2.45 5.71 -21.74
CA CYS A 1 -2.60 7.01 -21.08
C CYS A 1 -4.05 7.25 -20.74
N ALA A 2 -4.36 8.23 -19.89
CA ALA A 2 -5.73 8.66 -19.63
C ALA A 2 -5.97 10.05 -20.23
N LYS A 3 -7.16 10.28 -20.77
CA LYS A 3 -7.67 11.62 -21.07
C LYS A 3 -8.89 11.92 -20.20
N MET A 4 -9.12 13.20 -19.92
CA MET A 4 -10.32 13.68 -19.24
C MET A 4 -11.23 14.37 -20.24
N ASP A 5 -12.52 14.05 -20.21
CA ASP A 5 -13.53 14.84 -20.91
C ASP A 5 -13.85 16.11 -20.12
N ALA A 6 -13.69 17.28 -20.73
CA ALA A 6 -13.80 18.55 -20.02
C ALA A 6 -15.24 18.92 -19.64
N TYR A 7 -16.24 18.34 -20.32
CA TYR A 7 -17.65 18.63 -20.04
C TYR A 7 -18.20 17.77 -18.90
N SER A 8 -17.92 16.46 -18.93
CA SER A 8 -18.38 15.49 -17.92
C SER A 8 -17.41 15.26 -16.77
N GLY A 9 -16.13 15.60 -16.92
CA GLY A 9 -15.06 15.31 -15.96
C GLY A 9 -14.61 13.85 -15.92
N LEU A 10 -15.17 12.98 -16.78
CA LEU A 10 -14.88 11.54 -16.76
C LEU A 10 -13.52 11.22 -17.39
N TRP A 11 -12.86 10.20 -16.84
CA TRP A 11 -11.58 9.69 -17.34
C TRP A 11 -11.80 8.55 -18.31
N GLN A 12 -10.98 8.51 -19.35
CA GLN A 12 -11.03 7.47 -20.39
C GLN A 12 -9.63 7.00 -20.74
N SER A 13 -9.47 5.68 -20.90
CA SER A 13 -8.26 5.12 -21.50
C SER A 13 -8.18 5.57 -22.95
N PHE A 14 -7.02 6.10 -23.34
CA PHE A 14 -6.82 6.63 -24.69
C PHE A 14 -5.36 6.46 -25.13
N SER A 15 -5.14 6.43 -26.44
CA SER A 15 -3.80 6.37 -27.02
C SER A 15 -2.98 7.59 -26.58
N CYS A 16 -1.76 7.33 -26.08
CA CYS A 16 -0.81 8.37 -25.69
C CYS A 16 -0.26 9.18 -26.87
N GLU A 17 -0.33 8.63 -28.09
CA GLU A 17 0.23 9.25 -29.30
C GLU A 17 -0.67 10.33 -29.90
N ALA A 18 -1.93 10.41 -29.42
CA ALA A 18 -2.87 11.42 -29.84
C ALA A 18 -2.44 12.82 -29.39
N ARG A 19 -2.53 13.80 -30.29
CA ARG A 19 -2.23 15.20 -29.98
C ARG A 19 -3.45 15.85 -29.31
N LEU A 20 -3.43 15.90 -27.98
CA LEU A 20 -4.47 16.52 -27.15
C LEU A 20 -3.88 17.68 -26.32
N PRO A 21 -4.69 18.68 -25.94
CA PRO A 21 -4.27 19.70 -24.99
C PRO A 21 -4.03 19.11 -23.60
N TYR A 22 -3.21 19.78 -22.78
CA TYR A 22 -2.87 19.38 -21.42
C TYR A 22 -2.88 20.57 -20.46
N VAL A 23 -2.97 20.26 -19.15
CA VAL A 23 -2.96 21.25 -18.07
C VAL A 23 -1.82 20.92 -17.10
N CYS A 24 -1.02 21.92 -16.75
CA CYS A 24 0.06 21.78 -15.78
C CYS A 24 -0.44 22.08 -14.36
N LYS A 25 0.06 21.34 -13.36
CA LYS A 25 -0.16 21.61 -11.93
C LYS A 25 1.18 21.82 -11.25
N LYS A 26 1.32 22.90 -10.48
CA LYS A 26 2.51 23.20 -9.65
C LYS A 26 2.05 23.52 -8.22
N LEU A 27 2.70 22.94 -7.22
CA LEU A 27 2.52 23.35 -5.82
C LEU A 27 3.25 24.68 -5.60
N LEU A 28 2.54 25.69 -5.10
CA LEU A 28 3.09 27.04 -4.89
C LEU A 28 4.10 27.09 -3.73
N ASN A 29 3.85 26.33 -2.66
CA ASN A 29 4.69 26.29 -1.45
C ASN A 29 5.17 24.85 -1.20
N ASN A 30 6.01 24.33 -2.09
CA ASN A 30 6.52 22.97 -1.95
C ASN A 30 7.67 22.92 -0.92
N THR A 31 7.34 22.77 0.36
CA THR A 31 8.31 22.33 1.36
C THR A 31 8.57 20.85 1.18
N VAL A 32 9.82 20.47 0.94
CA VAL A 32 10.21 19.06 0.85
C VAL A 32 10.23 18.51 2.28
N GLU A 33 9.12 17.93 2.71
CA GLU A 33 9.06 17.08 3.90
C GLU A 33 9.65 15.73 3.51
N LEU A 34 10.95 15.51 3.78
CA LEU A 34 11.54 14.19 3.69
C LEU A 34 11.19 13.46 4.98
N THR A 35 10.16 12.61 4.93
CA THR A 35 9.97 11.61 5.98
C THR A 35 11.06 10.56 5.83
N ASP A 36 11.72 10.22 6.95
CA ASP A 36 12.74 9.18 6.97
C ASP A 36 12.06 7.81 6.86
N VAL A 37 11.87 7.37 5.62
CA VAL A 37 11.17 6.12 5.28
C VAL A 37 12.05 4.89 5.56
N TRP A 38 13.37 5.04 5.52
CA TRP A 38 14.34 3.96 5.63
C TRP A 38 15.03 4.00 7.00
N THR A 39 14.25 3.77 8.04
CA THR A 39 14.76 3.74 9.42
C THR A 39 14.85 2.30 9.92
N TYR A 40 15.85 2.02 10.76
CA TYR A 40 15.92 0.77 11.50
C TYR A 40 15.44 1.01 12.92
N SER A 41 14.42 0.25 13.34
CA SER A 41 13.97 0.22 14.73
C SER A 41 13.98 -1.22 15.22
N ASP A 42 14.73 -1.49 16.30
CA ASP A 42 14.71 -2.81 16.95
C ASP A 42 13.31 -3.07 17.51
N THR A 43 12.58 -3.98 16.86
CA THR A 43 11.15 -4.16 17.06
C THR A 43 10.89 -5.55 17.63
N ARG A 44 10.06 -5.61 18.67
CA ARG A 44 9.63 -6.87 19.30
C ARG A 44 8.11 -6.89 19.31
N CYS A 45 7.54 -7.99 18.86
CA CYS A 45 6.10 -8.23 18.84
C CYS A 45 5.72 -9.18 19.99
N ASP A 46 4.55 -8.97 20.59
CA ASP A 46 4.11 -9.70 21.78
C ASP A 46 3.88 -11.20 21.53
N ALA A 47 3.48 -11.57 20.32
CA ALA A 47 3.20 -12.95 19.92
C ALA A 47 4.22 -13.46 18.89
N ALA A 48 4.64 -14.72 19.04
CA ALA A 48 5.73 -15.33 18.27
C ALA A 48 5.49 -15.41 16.75
N ASP A 49 4.23 -15.37 16.32
CA ASP A 49 3.85 -15.49 14.90
C ASP A 49 3.86 -14.15 14.16
N TRP A 50 4.03 -13.03 14.87
CA TRP A 50 4.12 -11.70 14.27
C TRP A 50 5.53 -11.41 13.76
N LEU A 51 5.62 -10.87 12.55
CA LEU A 51 6.84 -10.42 11.94
C LEU A 51 7.17 -8.98 12.40
N PRO A 52 8.25 -8.74 13.16
CA PRO A 52 8.70 -7.40 13.48
C PRO A 52 9.43 -6.75 12.28
N ASN A 53 9.08 -5.51 11.96
CA ASN A 53 9.83 -4.69 11.01
C ASN A 53 9.64 -3.18 11.30
N ASP A 54 10.74 -2.46 11.52
CA ASP A 54 10.83 -0.99 11.56
C ASP A 54 9.73 -0.27 12.38
N GLY A 55 9.47 -0.77 13.59
CA GLY A 55 8.51 -0.22 14.54
C GLY A 55 7.11 -0.81 14.45
N PHE A 56 6.87 -1.71 13.49
CA PHE A 56 5.58 -2.35 13.26
C PHE A 56 5.66 -3.88 13.33
N CYS A 57 4.49 -4.48 13.56
CA CYS A 57 4.30 -5.92 13.62
C CYS A 57 3.30 -6.33 12.55
N TYR A 58 3.67 -7.32 11.74
CA TYR A 58 2.86 -7.80 10.62
C TYR A 58 2.48 -9.27 10.83
N LEU A 59 1.26 -9.64 10.42
CA LEU A 59 0.78 -11.02 10.49
C LEU A 59 0.02 -11.34 9.21
N LEU A 60 0.38 -12.44 8.56
CA LEU A 60 -0.40 -13.02 7.47
C LEU A 60 -1.27 -14.14 8.03
N VAL A 61 -2.58 -14.03 7.81
CA VAL A 61 -3.57 -15.04 8.21
C VAL A 61 -3.86 -15.93 7.00
N ASN A 62 -3.52 -17.21 7.10
CA ASN A 62 -3.68 -18.20 6.02
C ASN A 62 -5.11 -18.74 5.87
N GLU A 63 -6.12 -17.92 6.15
CA GLU A 63 -7.54 -18.28 6.00
C GLU A 63 -8.18 -17.42 4.91
N SER A 64 -8.94 -18.06 4.02
CA SER A 64 -9.68 -17.35 2.97
C SER A 64 -10.94 -16.72 3.54
N ASP A 65 -11.04 -15.40 3.44
CA ASP A 65 -12.20 -14.63 3.89
C ASP A 65 -12.55 -13.51 2.91
N SER A 66 -13.77 -12.97 3.01
CA SER A 66 -14.12 -11.71 2.32
C SER A 66 -13.38 -10.54 2.98
N TRP A 67 -13.12 -9.47 2.23
CA TRP A 67 -12.40 -8.30 2.73
C TRP A 67 -12.94 -7.79 4.09
N ASP A 68 -14.26 -7.63 4.22
CA ASP A 68 -14.89 -7.16 5.47
C ASP A 68 -14.65 -8.09 6.67
N LYS A 69 -14.64 -9.41 6.43
CA LYS A 69 -14.41 -10.41 7.47
C LYS A 69 -12.94 -10.46 7.87
N ALA A 70 -12.04 -10.41 6.89
CA ALA A 70 -10.60 -10.33 7.13
C ALA A 70 -10.25 -9.08 7.95
N HIS A 71 -10.80 -7.92 7.56
CA HIS A 71 -10.65 -6.67 8.29
C HIS A 71 -11.16 -6.74 9.74
N MET A 72 -12.37 -7.27 9.95
CA MET A 72 -12.89 -7.46 11.31
C MET A 72 -12.05 -8.45 12.13
N LYS A 73 -11.50 -9.49 11.49
CA LYS A 73 -10.62 -10.47 12.15
C LYS A 73 -9.30 -9.83 12.59
N CYS A 74 -8.66 -9.02 11.74
CA CYS A 74 -7.46 -8.25 12.12
C CYS A 74 -7.73 -7.38 13.36
N LYS A 75 -8.92 -6.77 13.45
CA LYS A 75 -9.34 -5.98 14.62
C LYS A 75 -9.48 -6.78 15.91
N THR A 76 -9.79 -8.08 15.84
CA THR A 76 -9.81 -8.93 17.03
C THR A 76 -8.41 -9.17 17.63
N PHE A 77 -7.35 -9.01 16.82
CA PHE A 77 -5.96 -9.11 17.27
C PHE A 77 -5.40 -7.77 17.75
N SER A 78 -6.24 -6.76 18.05
CA SER A 78 -5.81 -5.40 18.36
C SER A 78 -4.94 -4.78 17.25
N SER A 79 -5.21 -5.15 15.99
CA SER A 79 -4.50 -4.70 14.79
C SER A 79 -5.49 -4.26 13.70
N ASP A 80 -5.01 -3.90 12.51
CA ASP A 80 -5.83 -3.59 11.35
C ASP A 80 -5.24 -4.22 10.08
N LEU A 81 -5.94 -4.14 8.95
CA LEU A 81 -5.36 -4.48 7.65
C LEU A 81 -4.14 -3.59 7.35
N ILE A 82 -3.16 -4.16 6.63
CA ILE A 82 -1.90 -3.49 6.35
C ILE A 82 -2.09 -2.27 5.45
N SER A 83 -1.58 -1.12 5.87
CA SER A 83 -1.52 0.07 5.03
C SER A 83 -0.14 0.23 4.38
N ILE A 84 -0.11 0.61 3.11
CA ILE A 84 1.12 0.79 2.33
C ILE A 84 1.32 2.28 2.07
N HIS A 85 2.35 2.86 2.68
CA HIS A 85 2.65 4.29 2.59
C HIS A 85 3.95 4.58 1.83
N SER A 86 4.80 3.56 1.66
CA SER A 86 6.13 3.73 1.09
C SER A 86 6.67 2.44 0.46
N LEU A 87 7.84 2.53 -0.15
CA LEU A 87 8.55 1.35 -0.68
C LEU A 87 9.08 0.43 0.42
N ALA A 88 9.29 0.92 1.64
CA ALA A 88 9.69 0.07 2.77
C ALA A 88 8.56 -0.93 3.12
N ASP A 89 7.30 -0.48 3.09
CA ASP A 89 6.14 -1.37 3.32
C ASP A 89 6.02 -2.45 2.24
N VAL A 90 6.28 -2.07 0.97
CA VAL A 90 6.28 -3.00 -0.17
C VAL A 90 7.37 -4.06 -0.02
N GLU A 91 8.56 -3.67 0.47
CA GLU A 91 9.65 -4.62 0.71
C GLU A 91 9.25 -5.69 1.73
N VAL A 92 8.58 -5.31 2.83
CA VAL A 92 8.09 -6.28 3.83
C VAL A 92 7.15 -7.31 3.21
N ILE A 93 6.18 -6.85 2.41
CA ILE A 93 5.19 -7.72 1.77
C ILE A 93 5.88 -8.73 0.85
N VAL A 94 6.70 -8.23 -0.08
CA VAL A 94 7.31 -9.06 -1.14
C VAL A 94 8.38 -9.99 -0.59
N THR A 95 9.21 -9.53 0.36
CA THR A 95 10.38 -10.29 0.81
C THR A 95 10.13 -11.15 2.04
N LYS A 96 9.22 -10.75 2.94
CA LYS A 96 9.03 -11.41 4.24
C LYS A 96 7.67 -12.11 4.37
N LEU A 97 6.60 -11.54 3.82
CA LEU A 97 5.25 -12.09 3.98
C LEU A 97 4.88 -13.10 2.87
N HIS A 98 5.10 -12.76 1.59
CA HIS A 98 4.70 -13.63 0.48
C HIS A 98 5.59 -14.85 0.27
N LYS A 99 6.69 -15.03 1.03
CA LYS A 99 7.61 -16.19 0.99
C LYS A 99 7.99 -16.71 -0.42
N GLY A 100 7.91 -15.85 -1.44
CA GLY A 100 8.18 -16.22 -2.85
C GLY A 100 7.02 -16.87 -3.61
N ASP A 101 5.86 -17.14 -3.00
CA ASP A 101 4.67 -17.64 -3.69
C ASP A 101 3.76 -16.49 -4.11
N ALA A 102 4.16 -15.81 -5.19
CA ALA A 102 3.40 -14.72 -5.83
C ALA A 102 2.06 -15.17 -6.46
N LYS A 103 1.56 -16.36 -6.11
CA LYS A 103 0.30 -16.94 -6.60
C LYS A 103 -0.87 -16.74 -5.65
N GLU A 104 -0.62 -16.31 -4.42
CA GLU A 104 -1.67 -16.08 -3.43
C GLU A 104 -2.10 -14.59 -3.44
N GLU A 105 -3.39 -14.35 -3.65
CA GLU A 105 -4.00 -13.04 -3.52
C GLU A 105 -4.27 -12.76 -2.04
N THR A 106 -3.72 -11.68 -1.50
CA THR A 106 -3.85 -11.30 -0.10
C THR A 106 -4.56 -9.96 0.04
N TRP A 107 -5.51 -9.86 0.97
CA TRP A 107 -6.11 -8.57 1.32
C TRP A 107 -5.08 -7.67 2.00
N THR A 108 -5.00 -6.44 1.53
CA THR A 108 -4.25 -5.33 2.11
C THR A 108 -5.20 -4.18 2.35
#